data_AF-A0AAW2MUK4-F1
#
_entry.id   AF-A0AAW2MUK4-F1
#
_cell.length_a   1.000
_cell.length_b   1.000
_cell.length_c   1.000
_cell.angle_alpha   90.00
_cell.angle_beta   90.00
_cell.angle_gamma   90.00
#
_symmetry.space_group_name_H-M   'P 1'
#
loop_
_entity.id
_entity.type
_entity.pdbx_description
1 polymer ?
#
loop_
_entity_poly.entity_id
_entity_poly.type
_entity_poly.pdbx_seq_one_letter_code
_entity_poly.pdbx_strand_id
1 'polypeptide(L)'
;MEAVRSLSTYHDIIRYSGTIARLADDLATSTDEMKRGDVPKAVKCYMYESGASREDAVEYIKSMIGETWKKMNEEAFAANSPFSKDFVRMAADVGRIAQYMYQHGDGHGVQGSQIKDRTSNLLFQPIP
;
A
#
# COMPACT_ATOMS: atom_id res chain seq x y z
N MET A 1 9.14 5.15 -25.79
CA MET A 1 10.33 5.60 -25.03
C MET A 1 9.95 6.47 -23.83
N GLU A 2 8.95 7.35 -23.93
CA GLU A 2 8.47 8.19 -22.82
C GLU A 2 7.93 7.38 -21.63
N ALA A 3 6.96 6.49 -21.83
CA ALA A 3 6.42 5.64 -20.75
C ALA A 3 7.52 4.86 -19.97
N VAL A 4 8.49 4.30 -20.68
CA VAL A 4 9.63 3.56 -20.07
C VAL A 4 10.53 4.50 -19.28
N ARG A 5 10.79 5.70 -19.81
CA ARG A 5 11.56 6.73 -19.08
C ARG A 5 10.81 7.16 -17.82
N SER A 6 9.53 7.49 -17.93
CA SER A 6 8.66 7.86 -16.81
C SER A 6 8.58 6.76 -15.75
N LEU A 7 8.57 5.49 -16.17
CA LEU A 7 8.67 4.34 -15.26
C LEU A 7 10.01 4.32 -14.53
N SER A 8 11.12 4.46 -15.25
CA SER A 8 12.47 4.41 -14.67
C SER A 8 12.78 5.58 -13.73
N THR A 9 12.09 6.71 -13.89
CA THR A 9 12.22 7.89 -13.01
C THR A 9 11.16 7.92 -11.91
N TYR A 10 10.41 6.83 -11.69
CA TYR A 10 9.36 6.74 -10.69
C TYR A 10 8.34 7.89 -10.76
N HIS A 11 7.72 8.05 -11.93
CA HIS A 11 6.59 8.97 -12.10
C HIS A 11 5.58 8.83 -10.96
N ASP A 12 4.94 9.95 -10.60
CA ASP A 12 4.11 10.10 -9.41
C ASP A 12 3.07 9.00 -9.21
N ILE A 13 2.36 8.57 -10.26
CA ILE A 13 1.44 7.42 -10.19
C ILE A 13 2.10 6.13 -9.64
N ILE A 14 3.35 5.83 -9.98
CA ILE A 14 4.11 4.68 -9.47
C ILE A 14 4.57 4.95 -8.04
N ARG A 15 5.03 6.17 -7.77
CA ARG A 15 5.47 6.59 -6.44
C ARG A 15 4.34 6.52 -5.42
N TYR A 16 3.17 7.04 -5.75
CA TYR A 16 1.97 7.02 -4.90
C TYR A 16 1.44 5.61 -4.70
N SER A 17 1.41 4.80 -5.77
CA SER A 17 1.09 3.36 -5.69
C SER A 17 1.99 2.64 -4.67
N GLY A 18 3.30 2.80 -4.79
CA GLY A 18 4.28 2.21 -3.87
C GLY A 18 4.16 2.74 -2.43
N THR A 19 3.92 4.04 -2.26
CA THR A 19 3.71 4.64 -0.94
C THR A 19 2.47 4.07 -0.25
N ILE A 20 1.32 3.99 -0.92
CA ILE A 20 0.10 3.42 -0.35
C ILE A 20 0.34 1.96 0.07
N ALA A 21 0.96 1.17 -0.82
CA ALA A 21 1.26 -0.23 -0.54
C ALA A 21 2.18 -0.40 0.66
N ARG A 22 3.26 0.40 0.74
CA ARG A 22 4.21 0.37 1.85
C ARG A 22 3.56 0.75 3.17
N LEU A 23 2.76 1.82 3.22
CA LEU A 23 2.14 2.26 4.46
C LEU A 23 1.08 1.27 4.97
N ALA A 24 0.35 0.61 4.07
CA ALA A 24 -0.60 -0.44 4.43
C ALA A 24 0.10 -1.68 5.02
N ASP A 25 1.20 -2.12 4.39
CA ASP A 25 2.07 -3.21 4.86
C ASP A 25 2.61 -2.89 6.26
N ASP A 26 3.33 -1.77 6.40
CA ASP A 26 3.97 -1.34 7.65
C ASP A 26 2.97 -1.25 8.83
N LEU A 27 1.72 -0.81 8.58
CA LEU A 27 0.69 -0.76 9.62
C LEU A 27 0.34 -2.15 10.16
N ALA A 28 0.25 -3.15 9.28
CA ALA A 28 -0.16 -4.51 9.63
C ALA A 28 0.98 -5.35 10.23
N THR A 29 2.23 -5.11 9.81
CA THR A 29 3.39 -5.96 10.14
C THR A 29 4.30 -5.38 11.22
N SER A 30 4.14 -4.10 11.57
CA SER A 30 5.08 -3.37 12.45
C SER A 30 5.44 -4.09 13.76
N THR A 31 4.49 -4.77 14.39
CA THR A 31 4.71 -5.47 15.67
C THR A 31 5.61 -6.68 15.51
N ASP A 32 5.40 -7.47 14.46
CA ASP A 32 6.15 -8.71 14.26
C ASP A 32 7.51 -8.42 13.65
N GLU A 33 7.63 -7.46 12.74
CA GLU A 33 8.90 -7.01 12.17
C GLU A 33 9.86 -6.45 13.23
N MET A 34 9.32 -5.73 14.22
CA MET A 34 10.11 -5.23 15.35
C MET A 34 10.71 -6.35 16.20
N LYS A 35 9.99 -7.47 16.39
CA LYS A 35 10.48 -8.62 17.17
C LYS A 35 11.64 -9.34 16.48
N ARG A 36 11.73 -9.27 15.14
CA ARG A 36 12.75 -9.95 14.32
C ARG A 36 14.02 -9.11 14.12
N GLY A 37 14.01 -7.86 14.56
CA GLY A 37 15.14 -6.93 14.39
C GLY A 37 15.21 -6.32 12.98
N ASP A 38 14.08 -6.19 12.29
CA ASP A 38 14.02 -5.56 10.97
C ASP A 38 14.22 -4.02 11.06
N VAL A 39 14.42 -3.38 9.91
CA VAL A 39 14.52 -1.92 9.79
C VAL A 39 13.29 -1.22 10.37
N PRO A 40 13.43 -0.02 10.97
CA PRO A 40 12.28 0.75 11.47
C PRO A 40 11.23 1.01 10.38
N LYS A 41 9.97 0.71 10.70
CA LYS A 41 8.78 0.93 9.83
C LYS A 41 8.16 2.29 10.09
N ALA A 42 7.26 2.72 9.21
CA ALA A 42 6.67 4.06 9.22
C ALA A 42 6.16 4.54 10.60
N VAL A 43 5.44 3.69 11.34
CA VAL A 43 4.95 4.01 12.70
C VAL A 43 6.11 4.31 13.65
N LYS A 44 7.16 3.47 13.65
CA LYS A 44 8.31 3.63 14.54
C LYS A 44 9.16 4.84 14.16
N CYS A 45 9.37 5.07 12.86
CA CYS A 45 10.07 6.26 12.37
C CYS A 45 9.35 7.53 12.82
N TYR A 46 8.03 7.61 12.63
CA TYR A 46 7.25 8.78 13.01
C TYR A 46 7.26 9.01 14.53
N MET A 47 7.07 7.97 15.34
CA MET A 47 7.18 8.09 16.81
C MET A 47 8.54 8.63 17.23
N TYR A 48 9.62 8.15 16.62
CA TYR A 48 10.98 8.59 16.93
C TYR A 48 11.22 10.05 16.54
N GLU A 49 10.77 10.46 15.35
CA GLU A 49 10.99 11.81 14.81
C GLU A 49 10.14 12.88 15.51
N SER A 50 8.91 12.54 15.92
CA SER A 50 7.94 13.50 16.48
C SER A 50 7.78 13.41 18.00
N GLY A 51 8.19 12.31 18.62
CA GLY A 51 7.88 12.00 20.03
C GLY A 51 6.41 11.60 20.26
N ALA A 52 5.63 11.38 19.20
CA ALA A 52 4.22 11.01 19.28
C ALA A 52 3.99 9.63 19.92
N SER A 53 2.78 9.43 20.45
CA SER A 53 2.32 8.12 20.90
C SER A 53 2.20 7.13 19.73
N ARG A 54 2.09 5.83 20.02
CA ARG A 54 1.87 4.83 18.96
C ARG A 54 0.52 5.05 18.28
N GLU A 55 -0.50 5.41 19.05
CA GLU A 55 -1.86 5.68 18.60
C GLU A 55 -1.87 6.87 17.61
N ASP A 56 -1.23 7.98 17.99
CA ASP A 56 -1.12 9.16 17.13
C ASP A 56 -0.32 8.86 15.86
N ALA A 57 0.76 8.06 15.98
CA ALA A 57 1.54 7.62 14.83
C ALA A 57 0.72 6.77 13.85
N VAL A 58 -0.08 5.83 14.35
CA VAL A 58 -0.97 5.00 13.52
C VAL A 58 -2.00 5.87 12.79
N GLU A 59 -2.65 6.81 13.48
CA GLU A 59 -3.61 7.72 12.85
C GLU A 59 -2.96 8.65 11.82
N TYR A 60 -1.75 9.12 12.10
CA TYR A 60 -0.97 9.90 11.15
C TYR A 60 -0.66 9.11 9.87
N ILE A 61 -0.23 7.84 9.99
CA ILE A 61 0.05 7.00 8.83
C ILE A 61 -1.23 6.69 8.03
N LYS A 62 -2.37 6.45 8.69
CA LYS A 62 -3.68 6.31 8.01
C LYS A 62 -4.05 7.57 7.24
N SER A 63 -3.85 8.74 7.84
CA SER A 63 -4.06 10.03 7.17
C SER A 63 -3.15 10.18 5.94
N MET A 64 -1.88 9.79 6.06
CA MET A 64 -0.93 9.80 4.94
C MET A 64 -1.37 8.90 3.78
N ILE A 65 -1.95 7.73 4.06
CA ILE A 65 -2.57 6.88 3.04
C ILE A 65 -3.70 7.63 2.34
N GLY A 66 -4.60 8.27 3.10
CA GLY A 66 -5.70 9.06 2.56
C GLY A 66 -5.24 10.22 1.67
N GLU A 67 -4.25 10.99 2.11
CA GLU A 67 -3.67 12.09 1.32
C GLU A 67 -2.95 11.58 0.07
N THR A 68 -2.27 10.44 0.15
CA THR A 68 -1.61 9.83 -1.01
C THR A 68 -2.64 9.34 -2.03
N TRP A 69 -3.78 8.82 -1.58
CA TRP A 69 -4.90 8.47 -2.47
C TRP A 69 -5.47 9.67 -3.23
N LYS A 70 -5.58 10.85 -2.58
CA LYS A 70 -6.02 12.08 -3.26
C LYS A 70 -5.08 12.44 -4.41
N LYS A 71 -3.77 12.42 -4.15
CA LYS A 71 -2.74 12.67 -5.17
C LYS A 71 -2.75 11.62 -6.28
N MET A 72 -2.92 10.34 -5.92
CA MET A 72 -3.06 9.23 -6.87
C MET A 72 -4.26 9.45 -7.82
N ASN A 73 -5.39 9.95 -7.29
CA ASN A 73 -6.56 10.24 -8.10
C ASN A 73 -6.30 11.41 -9.08
N GLU A 74 -5.65 12.48 -8.62
CA GLU A 74 -5.27 13.60 -9.49
C GLU A 74 -4.39 13.13 -10.66
N GLU A 75 -3.37 12.32 -10.38
CA GLU A 75 -2.49 11.73 -11.40
C GLU A 75 -3.23 10.76 -12.33
N ALA A 76 -4.19 10.00 -11.79
CA ALA A 76 -4.95 9.04 -12.58
C ALA A 76 -5.87 9.70 -13.61
N PHE A 77 -6.31 10.94 -13.36
CA PHE A 77 -7.14 11.73 -14.26
C PHE A 77 -6.36 12.81 -15.02
N ALA A 78 -5.03 12.85 -14.90
CA ALA A 78 -4.20 13.79 -15.63
C ALA A 78 -4.33 13.59 -17.15
N ALA A 79 -4.63 14.67 -17.87
CA ALA A 79 -4.87 14.64 -19.31
C ALA A 79 -3.65 14.17 -20.14
N ASN A 80 -2.44 14.36 -19.61
CA ASN A 80 -1.17 14.10 -20.29
C ASN A 80 -0.37 12.96 -19.65
N SER A 81 -1.04 11.92 -19.13
CA SER A 81 -0.35 10.77 -18.56
C SER A 81 0.52 10.09 -19.62
N PRO A 82 1.80 9.76 -19.34
CA PRO A 82 2.65 9.02 -20.26
C PRO A 82 2.29 7.51 -20.31
N PHE A 83 1.31 7.07 -19.52
CA PHE A 83 0.91 5.68 -19.38
C PHE A 83 -0.48 5.42 -19.99
N SER A 84 -0.73 4.16 -20.35
CA SER A 84 -2.08 3.75 -20.75
C SER A 84 -3.04 3.79 -19.56
N LYS A 85 -4.33 3.95 -19.84
CA LYS A 85 -5.39 3.88 -18.81
C LYS A 85 -5.34 2.57 -18.02
N ASP A 86 -5.00 1.47 -18.68
CA ASP A 86 -4.84 0.17 -18.02
C ASP A 86 -3.68 0.18 -17.02
N PHE A 87 -2.54 0.77 -17.40
CA PHE A 87 -1.40 0.88 -16.50
C PHE A 87 -1.72 1.74 -15.28
N VAL A 88 -2.36 2.89 -15.49
CA VAL A 88 -2.81 3.77 -14.40
C VAL A 88 -3.77 3.03 -13.46
N ARG A 89 -4.73 2.28 -14.01
CA ARG A 89 -5.64 1.43 -13.23
C ARG A 89 -4.88 0.38 -12.42
N MET A 90 -3.95 -0.35 -13.05
CA MET A 90 -3.14 -1.36 -12.37
C MET A 90 -2.30 -0.75 -11.24
N ALA A 91 -1.72 0.43 -11.45
CA ALA A 91 -0.98 1.14 -10.41
C ALA A 91 -1.88 1.48 -9.20
N ALA A 92 -3.13 1.90 -9.43
CA ALA A 92 -4.10 2.09 -8.36
C ALA A 92 -4.49 0.77 -7.69
N ASP A 93 -4.68 -0.30 -8.46
CA ASP A 93 -5.05 -1.61 -7.94
C ASP A 93 -3.99 -2.19 -6.99
N VAL A 94 -2.70 -1.90 -7.20
CA VAL A 94 -1.64 -2.27 -6.24
C VAL A 94 -1.92 -1.72 -4.84
N GLY A 95 -2.32 -0.45 -4.73
CA GLY A 95 -2.67 0.15 -3.44
C GLY A 95 -3.92 -0.51 -2.83
N ARG A 96 -4.93 -0.82 -3.65
CA ARG A 96 -6.16 -1.52 -3.21
C ARG A 96 -5.86 -2.93 -2.71
N ILE A 97 -5.02 -3.67 -3.44
CA ILE A 97 -4.58 -5.02 -3.07
C ILE A 97 -3.85 -4.96 -1.73
N ALA A 98 -2.90 -4.04 -1.55
CA ALA A 98 -2.20 -3.91 -0.28
C ALA A 98 -3.17 -3.66 0.88
N GLN A 99 -4.09 -2.69 0.76
CA GLN A 99 -5.07 -2.44 1.81
C GLN A 99 -5.99 -3.64 2.07
N TYR A 100 -6.40 -4.36 1.02
CA TYR A 100 -7.19 -5.59 1.17
C TYR A 100 -6.43 -6.71 1.87
N MET A 101 -5.15 -6.87 1.56
CA MET A 101 -4.29 -7.90 2.18
C MET A 101 -4.02 -7.58 3.64
N TYR A 102 -3.86 -6.30 4.00
CA TYR A 102 -3.37 -5.87 5.31
C TYR A 102 -4.44 -5.30 6.26
N GLN A 103 -5.70 -5.21 5.84
CA GLN A 103 -6.79 -4.63 6.66
C GLN A 103 -7.03 -5.32 8.02
N HIS A 104 -6.59 -6.58 8.18
CA HIS A 104 -6.80 -7.37 9.39
C HIS A 104 -5.50 -7.97 9.95
N GLY A 105 -4.37 -7.31 9.71
CA GLY A 105 -3.04 -7.81 10.04
C GLY A 105 -2.33 -8.39 8.83
N ASP A 106 -1.24 -9.13 9.05
CA ASP A 106 -0.44 -9.68 7.96
C ASP A 106 -1.21 -10.77 7.19
N GLY A 107 -1.70 -10.42 6.01
CA GLY A 107 -2.37 -11.34 5.10
C GLY A 107 -1.45 -11.97 4.04
N HIS A 108 -0.17 -11.56 3.96
CA HIS A 108 0.76 -12.02 2.93
C HIS A 108 1.83 -12.97 3.47
N GLY A 109 2.45 -12.63 4.60
CA GLY A 109 3.57 -13.36 5.19
C GLY A 109 3.12 -14.47 6.15
N VAL A 110 2.71 -14.08 7.36
CA VAL A 110 2.10 -15.00 8.33
C VAL A 110 0.78 -15.48 7.75
N GLN A 111 0.49 -16.78 7.80
CA GLN A 111 -0.71 -17.39 7.21
C GLN A 111 -2.00 -16.85 7.85
N GLY A 112 -2.41 -15.64 7.48
CA GLY A 112 -3.72 -15.10 7.81
C GLY A 112 -4.76 -16.00 7.17
N SER A 113 -5.40 -16.85 7.98
CA SER A 113 -6.40 -17.83 7.54
C SER A 113 -7.46 -17.19 6.66
N GLN A 114 -7.83 -15.95 6.98
CA GLN A 114 -8.86 -15.21 6.26
C GLN A 114 -8.51 -14.90 4.80
N ILE A 115 -7.29 -14.45 4.47
CA ILE A 115 -6.92 -14.18 3.08
C ILE A 115 -6.85 -15.49 2.29
N LYS A 116 -6.31 -16.55 2.91
CA LYS A 116 -6.29 -17.89 2.31
C LYS A 116 -7.70 -18.37 1.95
N ASP A 117 -8.65 -18.23 2.86
CA ASP A 117 -10.04 -18.63 2.64
C ASP A 117 -10.69 -17.79 1.52
N ARG A 118 -10.47 -16.48 1.51
CA ARG A 118 -10.99 -15.58 0.47
C ARG A 118 -10.42 -15.91 -0.91
N THR A 119 -9.11 -16.12 -1.01
CA THR A 119 -8.45 -16.54 -2.26
C THR A 119 -8.96 -17.88 -2.72
N SER A 120 -9.14 -18.83 -1.79
CA SER A 120 -9.65 -20.16 -2.12
C SER A 120 -11.07 -20.08 -2.69
N ASN A 121 -11.95 -19.30 -2.07
CA ASN A 121 -13.32 -19.11 -2.54
C ASN A 121 -13.35 -18.39 -3.90
N LEU A 122 -12.47 -17.42 -4.14
CA LEU A 122 -12.45 -16.67 -5.39
C LEU A 122 -11.94 -17.50 -6.58
N LEU A 123 -10.91 -18.32 -6.37
CA LEU A 123 -10.19 -19.00 -7.46
C LEU A 123 -10.62 -20.45 -7.68
N PHE A 124 -11.14 -21.12 -6.64
CA PHE A 124 -11.42 -22.56 -6.70
C PHE A 124 -12.88 -22.93 -6.42
N GLN A 125 -13.72 -21.99 -5.94
CA GLN A 125 -15.14 -22.25 -5.70
C GLN A 125 -15.98 -21.51 -6.76
N PRO A 126 -16.62 -22.23 -7.70
CA PRO A 126 -17.51 -21.58 -8.67
C PRO A 126 -18.73 -20.98 -7.95
N ILE A 127 -19.26 -19.89 -8.50
CA ILE A 127 -20.54 -19.34 -8.06
C ILE A 127 -21.64 -20.35 -8.42
N PRO A 128 -22.51 -20.74 -7.46
CA PRO A 128 -23.64 -21.63 -7.73
C PRO A 128 -24.58 -21.13 -8.83
#